data_AF-A0A4Q7VIK8-F1
#
_entry.id   AF-A0A4Q7VIK8-F1
#
_cell.length_a   1.000
_cell.length_b   1.000
_cell.length_c   1.000
_cell.angle_alpha   90.00
_cell.angle_beta   90.00
_cell.angle_gamma   90.00
#
_symmetry.space_group_name_H-M   'P 1'
#
loop_
_entity.id
_entity.type
_entity.pdbx_description
1 polymer ?
#
loop_
_entity_poly.entity_id
_entity_poly.type
_entity_poly.pdbx_seq_one_letter_code
_entity_poly.pdbx_strand_id
1 'polypeptide(L)'
;MENTQFIIQKDNTANPGPLGLCGFGLTTILLNLHNAGLFGMDTMILAMGIFMGGIVQVIVGTMEWKKNNIFGTMAFTSYGIFWLTLVFLMMLPKMGLGTAPTTTAMGYYLTVWGILSLGFFVATLKLGKVIAILFGTVVLLFALLAIANFTGSHMIHTIAGIEGVICGSIAVYMAIAELLEAVYGRQLLPLK
;
A
#
# COMPACT_ATOMS: atom_id res chain seq x y z
N MET A 1 -40.46 -11.86 32.26
CA MET A 1 -39.42 -11.88 31.21
C MET A 1 -39.15 -10.44 30.86
N GLU A 2 -37.98 -9.90 31.20
CA GLU A 2 -37.61 -8.51 30.87
C GLU A 2 -37.56 -8.35 29.34
N ASN A 3 -38.29 -7.36 28.82
CA ASN A 3 -38.20 -6.94 27.44
C ASN A 3 -36.84 -6.27 27.22
N THR A 4 -35.85 -7.03 26.76
CA THR A 4 -34.58 -6.46 26.31
C THR A 4 -34.83 -5.64 25.04
N GLN A 5 -34.83 -4.31 25.16
CA GLN A 5 -34.79 -3.43 23.99
C GLN A 5 -33.38 -3.42 23.40
N PHE A 6 -33.26 -3.82 22.14
CA PHE A 6 -32.03 -3.66 21.37
C PHE A 6 -31.94 -2.20 20.88
N ILE A 7 -30.95 -1.46 21.38
CA ILE A 7 -30.59 -0.15 20.82
C ILE A 7 -29.65 -0.39 19.63
N ILE A 8 -30.10 -0.09 18.41
CA ILE A 8 -29.25 -0.13 17.23
C ILE A 8 -28.46 1.19 17.16
N GLN A 9 -27.20 1.16 17.55
CA GLN A 9 -26.31 2.31 17.41
C GLN A 9 -25.76 2.37 15.98
N LYS A 10 -26.10 3.43 15.23
CA LYS A 10 -25.54 3.69 13.90
C LYS A 10 -24.14 4.27 14.02
N ASP A 11 -23.15 3.64 13.39
CA ASP A 11 -21.81 4.20 13.29
C ASP A 11 -21.75 5.33 12.26
N ASN A 12 -21.41 6.54 12.71
CA ASN A 12 -21.27 7.74 11.89
C ASN A 12 -19.81 8.23 11.80
N THR A 13 -18.83 7.40 12.15
CA THR A 13 -17.40 7.78 11.98
C THR A 13 -17.03 7.89 10.49
N ALA A 14 -16.01 8.68 10.16
CA ALA A 14 -15.57 8.88 8.78
C ALA A 14 -15.03 7.58 8.13
N ASN A 15 -15.03 7.51 6.80
CA ASN A 15 -14.33 6.48 6.04
C ASN A 15 -12.81 6.76 6.09
N PRO A 16 -11.98 5.87 6.68
CA PRO A 16 -10.54 6.09 6.78
C PRO A 16 -9.79 5.64 5.51
N GLY A 17 -10.43 4.88 4.61
CA GLY A 17 -9.82 4.31 3.40
C GLY A 17 -9.03 5.30 2.53
N PRO A 18 -9.53 6.51 2.24
CA PRO A 18 -8.80 7.51 1.47
C PRO A 18 -7.45 7.89 2.08
N LEU A 19 -7.37 7.97 3.41
CA LEU A 19 -6.11 8.28 4.11
C LEU A 19 -5.09 7.14 3.92
N GLY A 20 -5.54 5.88 4.01
CA GLY A 20 -4.68 4.72 3.78
C GLY A 20 -4.16 4.65 2.35
N LEU A 21 -5.04 4.94 1.37
CA LEU A 21 -4.67 5.01 -0.04
C LEU A 21 -3.68 6.14 -0.35
N CYS A 22 -3.82 7.31 0.30
CA CYS A 22 -2.84 8.39 0.23
C CYS A 22 -1.48 7.98 0.80
N GLY A 23 -1.47 7.36 1.99
CA GLY A 23 -0.23 6.88 2.63
C GLY A 23 0.52 5.88 1.75
N PHE A 24 -0.21 4.91 1.20
CA PHE A 24 0.33 3.96 0.23
C PHE A 24 0.83 4.65 -1.04
N GLY A 25 -0.04 5.42 -1.70
CA GLY A 25 0.20 5.95 -3.03
C GLY A 25 1.37 6.94 -3.08
N LEU A 26 1.40 7.90 -2.15
CA LEU A 26 2.47 8.91 -2.10
C LEU A 26 3.84 8.28 -1.83
N THR A 27 3.91 7.35 -0.88
CA THR A 27 5.16 6.65 -0.54
C THR A 27 5.62 5.74 -1.69
N THR A 28 4.68 5.07 -2.35
CA THR A 28 4.94 4.22 -3.53
C THR A 28 5.49 5.04 -4.69
N ILE A 29 4.92 6.22 -4.97
CA ILE A 29 5.44 7.12 -6.01
C ILE A 29 6.90 7.48 -5.72
N LEU A 30 7.21 7.95 -4.51
CA LEU A 30 8.56 8.40 -4.17
C LEU A 30 9.61 7.28 -4.26
N LEU A 31 9.32 6.10 -3.73
CA LEU A 31 10.22 4.95 -3.86
C LEU A 31 10.44 4.59 -5.34
N ASN A 32 9.39 4.66 -6.15
CA ASN A 32 9.46 4.18 -7.52
C ASN A 32 10.04 5.20 -8.51
N LEU A 33 10.03 6.51 -8.18
CA LEU A 33 10.86 7.49 -8.85
C LEU A 33 12.37 7.20 -8.64
N HIS A 34 12.74 6.76 -7.43
CA HIS A 34 14.10 6.25 -7.17
C HIS A 34 14.38 4.97 -7.99
N ASN A 35 13.47 3.99 -7.97
CA ASN A 35 13.66 2.74 -8.72
C ASN A 35 13.76 2.96 -10.24
N ALA A 36 13.07 3.96 -10.76
CA ALA A 36 13.15 4.41 -12.15
C ALA A 36 14.45 5.17 -12.48
N GLY A 37 15.30 5.45 -11.49
CA GLY A 37 16.62 6.05 -11.68
C GLY A 37 16.63 7.57 -11.73
N LEU A 38 15.55 8.26 -11.33
CA LEU A 38 15.51 9.73 -11.37
C LEU A 38 16.36 10.38 -10.28
N PHE A 39 16.51 9.71 -9.13
CA PHE A 39 17.37 10.13 -8.03
C PHE A 39 17.81 8.92 -7.18
N GLY A 40 18.87 9.11 -6.38
CA GLY A 40 19.40 8.07 -5.48
C GLY A 40 18.51 7.83 -4.26
N MET A 41 18.77 6.77 -3.49
CA MET A 41 18.01 6.50 -2.26
C MET A 41 18.22 7.66 -1.27
N ASP A 42 17.14 8.31 -0.87
CA ASP A 42 17.16 9.49 0.01
C ASP A 42 16.33 9.27 1.28
N THR A 43 16.73 9.93 2.37
CA THR A 43 16.05 9.88 3.68
C THR A 43 14.56 10.24 3.58
N MET A 44 14.13 11.05 2.61
CA MET A 44 12.71 11.35 2.39
C MET A 44 11.87 10.10 2.11
N ILE A 45 12.40 9.10 1.40
CA ILE A 45 11.70 7.83 1.16
C ILE A 45 11.56 7.07 2.47
N LEU A 46 12.62 7.03 3.29
CA LEU A 46 12.59 6.36 4.59
C LEU A 46 11.58 7.03 5.54
N ALA A 47 11.56 8.36 5.58
CA ALA A 47 10.61 9.12 6.40
C ALA A 47 9.16 8.86 5.96
N MET A 48 8.89 8.88 4.65
CA MET A 48 7.57 8.56 4.12
C MET A 48 7.18 7.10 4.38
N GLY A 49 8.12 6.16 4.26
CA GLY A 49 7.93 4.76 4.60
C GLY A 49 7.60 4.54 6.08
N ILE A 50 8.23 5.29 6.99
CA ILE A 50 7.92 5.19 8.43
C ILE A 50 6.54 5.76 8.73
N PHE A 51 6.27 7.00 8.30
CA PHE A 51 5.11 7.73 8.79
C PHE A 51 3.88 7.55 7.92
N MET A 52 3.98 7.83 6.63
CA MET A 52 2.82 7.83 5.72
C MET A 52 2.48 6.44 5.20
N GLY A 53 3.43 5.77 4.56
CA GLY A 53 3.28 4.40 4.10
C GLY A 53 3.21 3.40 5.25
N GLY A 54 3.80 3.72 6.41
CA GLY A 54 3.86 2.82 7.57
C GLY A 54 2.78 3.08 8.61
N ILE A 55 3.10 3.92 9.60
CA ILE A 55 2.30 4.14 10.81
C ILE A 55 0.87 4.58 10.48
N VAL A 56 0.69 5.59 9.61
CA VAL A 56 -0.64 6.07 9.23
C VAL A 56 -1.46 4.94 8.60
N GLN A 57 -0.86 4.12 7.75
CA GLN A 57 -1.55 3.03 7.07
C GLN A 57 -1.95 1.91 8.05
N VAL A 58 -1.12 1.59 9.05
CA VAL A 58 -1.48 0.66 10.16
C VAL A 58 -2.64 1.20 10.98
N ILE A 59 -2.64 2.50 11.30
CA ILE A 59 -3.73 3.16 12.02
C ILE A 59 -5.03 3.06 11.21
N VAL A 60 -4.99 3.35 9.91
CA VAL A 60 -6.15 3.21 9.01
C VAL A 60 -6.67 1.78 8.99
N GLY A 61 -5.80 0.77 8.92
CA GLY A 61 -6.22 -0.64 8.98
C GLY A 61 -6.97 -0.98 10.27
N THR A 62 -6.56 -0.40 11.40
CA THR A 62 -7.27 -0.54 12.69
C THR A 62 -8.63 0.16 12.67
N MET A 63 -8.73 1.32 12.00
CA MET A 63 -10.00 2.03 11.83
C MET A 63 -10.98 1.25 10.94
N GLU A 64 -10.49 0.59 9.88
CA GLU A 64 -11.32 -0.26 9.00
C GLU A 64 -11.91 -1.49 9.72
N TRP A 65 -11.19 -2.04 10.71
CA TRP A 65 -11.71 -3.14 11.52
C TRP A 65 -12.99 -2.73 12.25
N LYS A 66 -12.99 -1.51 12.83
CA LYS A 66 -14.18 -0.92 13.46
C LYS A 66 -15.33 -0.69 12.48
N LYS A 67 -15.02 -0.54 11.18
CA LYS A 67 -15.99 -0.40 10.07
C LYS A 67 -16.51 -1.73 9.52
N ASN A 68 -16.09 -2.87 10.09
CA ASN A 68 -16.39 -4.20 9.55
C ASN A 68 -15.91 -4.37 8.09
N ASN A 69 -14.84 -3.66 7.71
CA ASN A 69 -14.22 -3.76 6.39
C ASN A 69 -12.98 -4.66 6.46
N ILE A 70 -13.19 -5.97 6.40
CA ILE A 70 -12.11 -6.97 6.48
C ILE A 70 -11.02 -6.76 5.42
N PHE A 71 -11.41 -6.37 4.20
CA PHE A 71 -10.47 -6.11 3.13
C PHE A 71 -9.55 -4.94 3.49
N GLY A 72 -10.13 -3.80 3.88
CA GLY A 72 -9.38 -2.62 4.30
C GLY A 72 -8.47 -2.90 5.49
N THR A 73 -8.98 -3.63 6.50
CA THR A 73 -8.18 -4.05 7.67
C THR A 73 -6.95 -4.82 7.25
N MET A 74 -7.10 -5.86 6.42
CA MET A 74 -5.97 -6.67 5.99
C MET A 74 -5.03 -5.90 5.09
N ALA A 75 -5.55 -5.20 4.07
CA ALA A 75 -4.73 -4.50 3.10
C ALA A 75 -3.91 -3.35 3.72
N PHE A 76 -4.56 -2.43 4.43
CA PHE A 76 -3.87 -1.26 4.97
C PHE A 76 -2.90 -1.63 6.09
N THR A 77 -3.28 -2.53 7.00
CA THR A 77 -2.37 -2.99 8.06
C THR A 77 -1.16 -3.70 7.46
N SER A 78 -1.38 -4.61 6.50
CA SER A 78 -0.30 -5.39 5.89
C SER A 78 0.68 -4.50 5.14
N TYR A 79 0.21 -3.59 4.26
CA TYR A 79 1.09 -2.69 3.54
C TYR A 79 1.75 -1.64 4.45
N GLY A 80 1.09 -1.23 5.53
CA GLY A 80 1.69 -0.45 6.60
C GLY A 80 2.91 -1.14 7.21
N ILE A 81 2.75 -2.42 7.55
CA ILE A 81 3.86 -3.24 8.07
C ILE A 81 4.91 -3.53 6.99
N PHE A 82 4.54 -3.69 5.72
CA PHE A 82 5.49 -3.79 4.61
C PHE A 82 6.44 -2.58 4.60
N TRP A 83 5.90 -1.36 4.60
CA TRP A 83 6.72 -0.15 4.58
C TRP A 83 7.64 -0.04 5.79
N LEU A 84 7.13 -0.32 6.99
CA LEU A 84 7.95 -0.32 8.20
C LEU A 84 9.06 -1.37 8.12
N THR A 85 8.74 -2.60 7.74
CA THR A 85 9.76 -3.66 7.62
C THR A 85 10.78 -3.34 6.53
N LEU A 86 10.38 -2.77 5.39
CA LEU A 86 11.29 -2.36 4.33
C LEU A 86 12.28 -1.30 4.82
N VAL A 87 11.81 -0.26 5.54
CA VAL A 87 12.69 0.76 6.12
C VAL A 87 13.63 0.15 7.15
N PHE A 88 13.13 -0.73 8.02
CA PHE A 88 13.96 -1.43 9.01
C PHE A 88 15.05 -2.27 8.35
N LEU A 89 14.73 -3.01 7.27
CA LEU A 89 15.72 -3.79 6.51
C LEU A 89 16.85 -2.91 5.94
N MET A 90 16.54 -1.66 5.56
CA MET A 90 17.53 -0.69 5.07
C MET A 90 18.34 -0.03 6.20
N MET A 91 17.75 0.13 7.39
CA MET A 91 18.36 0.84 8.51
C MET A 91 19.20 -0.06 9.43
N LEU A 92 18.77 -1.31 9.68
CA LEU A 92 19.45 -2.21 10.62
C LEU A 92 20.96 -2.34 10.36
N PRO A 93 21.43 -2.52 9.10
CA PRO A 93 22.87 -2.59 8.82
C PRO A 93 23.60 -1.28 9.11
N LYS A 94 22.95 -0.14 8.84
CA LYS A 94 23.51 1.20 9.10
C LYS A 94 23.63 1.50 10.60
N MET A 95 22.81 0.86 11.42
CA MET A 95 22.83 0.95 12.87
C MET A 95 23.78 -0.08 13.53
N GLY A 96 24.40 -0.97 12.75
CA GLY A 96 25.20 -2.08 13.27
C GLY A 96 24.38 -3.18 13.95
N LEU A 97 23.07 -3.25 13.69
CA LEU A 97 22.12 -4.17 14.33
C LEU A 97 21.73 -5.36 13.44
N GLY A 98 22.46 -5.61 12.35
CA GLY A 98 22.20 -6.73 11.45
C GLY A 98 23.02 -6.66 10.17
N THR A 99 22.90 -7.67 9.32
CA THR A 99 23.53 -7.69 8.00
C THR A 99 22.56 -7.16 6.94
N ALA A 100 23.11 -6.53 5.89
CA ALA A 100 22.30 -6.12 4.76
C ALA A 100 21.69 -7.38 4.07
N PRO A 101 20.39 -7.36 3.71
CA PRO A 101 19.81 -8.45 2.95
C PRO A 101 20.57 -8.65 1.64
N THR A 102 20.86 -9.90 1.30
CA THR A 102 21.34 -10.24 -0.04
C THR A 102 20.25 -9.97 -1.07
N THR A 103 20.62 -9.77 -2.33
CA THR A 103 19.65 -9.60 -3.43
C THR A 103 18.68 -10.78 -3.51
N THR A 104 19.16 -12.01 -3.33
CA THR A 104 18.32 -13.21 -3.27
C THR A 104 17.34 -13.17 -2.11
N ALA A 105 17.77 -12.79 -0.90
CA ALA A 105 16.89 -12.69 0.26
C ALA A 105 15.83 -11.61 0.06
N MET A 106 16.20 -10.46 -0.52
CA MET A 106 15.27 -9.39 -0.86
C MET A 106 14.26 -9.82 -1.94
N GLY A 107 14.71 -10.59 -2.94
CA GLY A 107 13.83 -11.18 -3.95
C GLY A 107 12.76 -12.09 -3.33
N TYR A 108 13.14 -12.95 -2.38
CA TYR A 108 12.15 -13.78 -1.66
C TYR A 108 11.22 -12.95 -0.76
N TYR A 109 11.75 -11.94 -0.06
CA TYR A 109 10.94 -11.02 0.73
C TYR A 109 9.86 -10.35 -0.14
N LEU A 110 10.22 -9.81 -1.30
CA LEU A 110 9.27 -9.18 -2.22
C LEU A 110 8.29 -10.21 -2.83
N THR A 111 8.74 -11.44 -3.07
CA THR A 111 7.89 -12.52 -3.59
C THR A 111 6.76 -12.87 -2.62
N VAL A 112 7.05 -13.00 -1.32
CA VAL A 112 6.01 -13.32 -0.33
C VAL A 112 4.98 -12.19 -0.18
N TRP A 113 5.42 -10.93 -0.27
CA TRP A 113 4.52 -9.79 -0.36
C TRP A 113 3.67 -9.83 -1.63
N GLY A 114 4.25 -10.17 -2.77
CA GLY A 114 3.53 -10.37 -4.03
C GLY A 114 2.46 -11.47 -3.95
N ILE A 115 2.73 -12.58 -3.24
CA ILE A 115 1.74 -13.65 -3.01
C ILE A 115 0.56 -13.14 -2.18
N LEU A 116 0.83 -12.38 -1.10
CA LEU A 116 -0.22 -11.75 -0.31
C LEU A 116 -1.05 -10.78 -1.16
N SER A 117 -0.38 -9.93 -1.95
CA SER A 117 -1.01 -9.00 -2.88
C SER A 117 -1.87 -9.70 -3.92
N LEU A 118 -1.48 -10.89 -4.39
CA LEU A 118 -2.28 -11.70 -5.32
C LEU A 118 -3.59 -12.15 -4.67
N GLY A 119 -3.54 -12.58 -3.40
CA GLY A 119 -4.74 -12.90 -2.62
C GLY A 119 -5.69 -11.71 -2.52
N PHE A 120 -5.15 -10.51 -2.23
CA PHE A 120 -5.94 -9.28 -2.22
C PHE A 120 -6.49 -8.91 -3.59
N PHE A 121 -5.71 -9.06 -4.66
CA PHE A 121 -6.18 -8.82 -6.03
C PHE A 121 -7.38 -9.71 -6.39
N VAL A 122 -7.35 -11.00 -6.03
CA VAL A 122 -8.49 -11.88 -6.26
C VAL A 122 -9.74 -11.40 -5.51
N ALA A 123 -9.57 -10.89 -4.28
CA ALA A 123 -10.69 -10.32 -3.51
C ALA A 123 -11.27 -9.06 -4.17
N THR A 124 -10.43 -8.19 -4.74
CA THR A 124 -10.88 -6.93 -5.37
C THR A 124 -11.68 -7.11 -6.65
N LEU A 125 -11.58 -8.28 -7.31
CA LEU A 125 -12.40 -8.63 -8.48
C LEU A 125 -13.92 -8.56 -8.19
N LYS A 126 -14.32 -8.66 -6.91
CA LYS A 126 -15.71 -8.49 -6.47
C LYS A 126 -16.02 -7.10 -5.92
N LEU A 127 -15.02 -6.25 -5.68
CA LEU A 127 -15.18 -4.93 -5.05
C LEU A 127 -15.36 -3.79 -6.07
N GLY A 128 -14.61 -3.82 -7.17
CA GLY A 128 -14.73 -2.79 -8.22
C GLY A 128 -13.57 -2.80 -9.21
N LYS A 129 -13.77 -2.21 -10.38
CA LYS A 129 -12.76 -2.24 -11.46
C LYS A 129 -11.50 -1.46 -11.09
N VAL A 130 -11.64 -0.24 -10.55
CA VAL A 130 -10.48 0.62 -10.26
C VAL A 130 -9.62 0.02 -9.15
N ILE A 131 -10.24 -0.53 -8.09
CA ILE A 131 -9.51 -1.22 -7.02
C ILE A 131 -8.88 -2.54 -7.49
N ALA A 132 -9.52 -3.25 -8.43
CA ALA A 132 -8.91 -4.41 -9.08
C ALA A 132 -7.68 -4.01 -9.92
N ILE A 133 -7.76 -2.92 -10.69
CA ILE A 133 -6.62 -2.38 -11.44
C ILE A 133 -5.48 -2.02 -10.48
N LEU A 134 -5.78 -1.30 -9.39
CA LEU A 134 -4.78 -0.95 -8.37
C LEU A 134 -4.06 -2.19 -7.84
N PHE A 135 -4.79 -3.20 -7.36
CA PHE A 135 -4.16 -4.40 -6.81
C PHE A 135 -3.48 -5.26 -7.88
N GLY A 136 -3.95 -5.22 -9.13
CA GLY A 136 -3.27 -5.83 -10.27
C GLY A 136 -1.90 -5.20 -10.51
N THR A 137 -1.81 -3.86 -10.45
CA THR A 137 -0.53 -3.15 -10.49
C THR A 137 0.35 -3.45 -9.28
N VAL A 138 -0.20 -3.56 -8.06
CA VAL A 138 0.59 -3.96 -6.89
C VAL A 138 1.22 -5.35 -7.06
N VAL A 139 0.47 -6.32 -7.57
CA VAL A 139 1.00 -7.67 -7.86
C VAL A 139 2.13 -7.60 -8.89
N LEU A 140 1.92 -6.84 -9.96
CA LEU A 140 2.93 -6.64 -11.00
C LEU A 140 4.19 -5.97 -10.45
N LEU A 141 4.05 -4.93 -9.62
CA LEU A 141 5.14 -4.23 -8.97
C LEU A 141 6.02 -5.18 -8.16
N PHE A 142 5.41 -5.96 -7.25
CA PHE A 142 6.16 -6.92 -6.44
C PHE A 142 6.83 -7.99 -7.27
N ALA A 143 6.17 -8.49 -8.32
CA ALA A 143 6.77 -9.46 -9.24
C ALA A 143 7.98 -8.87 -9.97
N LEU A 144 7.88 -7.66 -10.51
CA LEU A 144 8.97 -7.00 -11.22
C LEU A 144 10.15 -6.70 -10.28
N LEU A 145 9.90 -6.18 -9.08
CA LEU A 145 10.95 -5.92 -8.08
C LEU A 145 11.63 -7.21 -7.62
N ALA A 146 10.88 -8.30 -7.41
CA ALA A 146 11.44 -9.59 -7.06
C ALA A 146 12.32 -10.16 -8.20
N ILE A 147 11.82 -10.13 -9.44
CA ILE A 147 12.59 -10.58 -10.62
C ILE A 147 13.86 -9.74 -10.79
N ALA A 148 13.78 -8.41 -10.63
CA ALA A 148 14.95 -7.54 -10.68
C ALA A 148 16.00 -7.94 -9.63
N ASN A 149 15.58 -8.27 -8.41
CA ASN A 149 16.48 -8.72 -7.35
C ASN A 149 17.10 -10.09 -7.62
N PHE A 150 16.33 -11.06 -8.13
CA PHE A 150 16.87 -12.38 -8.46
C PHE A 150 17.83 -12.37 -9.65
N THR A 151 17.57 -11.51 -10.64
CA THR A 151 18.35 -11.45 -11.88
C THR A 151 19.48 -10.43 -11.84
N GLY A 152 19.42 -9.45 -10.93
CA GLY A 152 20.29 -8.27 -10.96
C GLY A 152 20.03 -7.32 -12.12
N SER A 153 18.90 -7.47 -12.83
CA SER A 153 18.62 -6.68 -14.04
C SER A 153 18.20 -5.25 -13.71
N HIS A 154 19.10 -4.29 -14.00
CA HIS A 154 18.79 -2.85 -13.89
C HIS A 154 17.61 -2.44 -14.78
N MET A 155 17.48 -3.00 -15.99
CA MET A 155 16.38 -2.69 -16.89
C MET A 155 15.02 -3.07 -16.27
N ILE A 156 14.92 -4.27 -15.68
CA ILE A 156 13.68 -4.72 -15.01
C ILE A 156 13.40 -3.84 -13.79
N HIS A 157 14.43 -3.44 -13.05
CA HIS A 157 14.29 -2.53 -11.92
C HIS A 157 13.72 -1.17 -12.32
N THR A 158 14.20 -0.60 -13.44
CA THR A 158 13.67 0.66 -13.99
C THR A 158 12.22 0.51 -14.44
N ILE A 159 11.88 -0.59 -15.11
CA ILE A 159 10.49 -0.90 -15.51
C ILE A 159 9.59 -0.99 -14.27
N ALA A 160 10.04 -1.66 -13.21
CA ALA A 160 9.35 -1.73 -11.93
C ALA A 160 9.12 -0.33 -11.34
N GLY A 161 10.10 0.58 -11.44
CA GLY A 161 9.95 1.96 -11.01
C GLY A 161 8.88 2.74 -11.80
N ILE A 162 8.84 2.59 -13.13
CA ILE A 162 7.81 3.26 -13.94
C ILE A 162 6.41 2.72 -13.57
N GLU A 163 6.30 1.39 -13.47
CA GLU A 163 5.07 0.72 -13.08
C GLU A 163 4.62 1.13 -11.67
N GLY A 164 5.53 1.23 -10.71
CA GLY A 164 5.22 1.64 -9.35
C GLY A 164 4.75 3.10 -9.23
N VAL A 165 5.24 4.00 -10.09
CA VAL A 165 4.70 5.37 -10.17
C VAL A 165 3.24 5.35 -10.66
N ILE A 166 2.91 4.50 -11.63
CA ILE A 166 1.54 4.30 -12.11
C ILE A 166 0.67 3.73 -10.99
N CYS A 167 1.12 2.65 -10.34
CA CYS A 167 0.46 2.03 -9.19
C CYS A 167 0.13 3.04 -8.09
N GLY A 168 1.11 3.81 -7.65
CA GLY A 168 0.92 4.82 -6.61
C GLY A 168 -0.02 5.95 -7.05
N SER A 169 0.02 6.34 -8.33
CA SER A 169 -0.86 7.36 -8.90
C SER A 169 -2.33 6.89 -8.97
N ILE A 170 -2.59 5.61 -9.25
CA ILE A 170 -3.94 5.03 -9.17
C ILE A 170 -4.48 5.08 -7.73
N ALA A 171 -3.65 4.77 -6.74
CA ALA A 171 -4.04 4.85 -5.33
C ALA A 171 -4.37 6.29 -4.91
N VAL A 172 -3.54 7.27 -5.30
CA VAL A 172 -3.81 8.69 -5.04
C VAL A 172 -5.10 9.14 -5.74
N TYR A 173 -5.31 8.72 -7.00
CA TYR A 173 -6.55 9.01 -7.72
C TYR A 173 -7.77 8.50 -6.96
N MET A 174 -7.74 7.25 -6.49
CA MET A 174 -8.84 6.68 -5.71
C MET A 174 -9.07 7.45 -4.40
N ALA A 175 -8.00 7.77 -3.67
CA ALA A 175 -8.09 8.54 -2.43
C ALA A 175 -8.74 9.92 -2.64
N ILE A 176 -8.32 10.65 -3.68
CA ILE A 176 -8.87 11.96 -3.99
C ILE A 176 -10.30 11.85 -4.50
N ALA A 177 -10.63 10.85 -5.31
CA ALA A 177 -11.99 10.63 -5.78
C ALA A 177 -12.97 10.37 -4.62
N GLU A 178 -12.60 9.50 -3.67
CA GLU A 178 -13.41 9.23 -2.48
C GLU A 178 -13.52 10.45 -1.55
N LEU A 179 -12.43 11.20 -1.36
CA LEU A 179 -12.44 12.45 -0.59
C LEU A 179 -13.40 13.48 -1.21
N LEU A 180 -13.30 13.69 -2.52
CA LEU A 180 -14.15 14.62 -3.25
C LEU A 180 -15.63 14.20 -3.18
N GLU A 181 -15.92 12.91 -3.35
CA GLU A 181 -17.28 12.40 -3.21
C GLU A 181 -17.85 12.66 -1.80
N ALA A 182 -17.05 12.44 -0.76
CA ALA A 182 -17.45 12.70 0.63
C ALA A 182 -17.68 14.18 0.92
N VAL A 183 -16.86 15.09 0.38
CA VAL A 183 -16.95 16.54 0.62
C VAL A 183 -18.08 17.18 -0.18
N TYR A 184 -18.24 16.80 -1.45
CA TYR A 184 -19.23 17.40 -2.36
C TYR A 184 -20.59 16.69 -2.36
N GLY A 185 -20.70 15.53 -1.71
CA GLY A 185 -21.94 14.75 -1.63
C GLY A 185 -22.40 14.15 -2.97
N ARG A 186 -21.51 14.10 -3.97
CA ARG A 186 -21.75 13.50 -5.29
C ARG A 186 -20.43 13.03 -5.90
N GLN A 187 -20.49 11.99 -6.74
CA GLN A 187 -19.33 11.52 -7.47
C GLN A 187 -18.84 12.58 -8.48
N LEU A 188 -17.58 13.01 -8.32
CA LEU A 188 -16.90 13.92 -9.26
C LEU A 188 -15.90 13.20 -10.16
N LEU A 189 -15.28 12.12 -9.68
CA LEU A 189 -14.32 11.30 -10.41
C LEU A 189 -14.83 9.85 -10.49
N PRO A 190 -14.71 9.18 -11.65
CA PRO A 190 -15.25 7.83 -11.83
C PRO A 190 -14.46 6.76 -11.07
N LEU A 191 -15.15 5.94 -10.26
CA LEU A 191 -14.57 4.83 -9.49
C LEU A 191 -15.09 3.43 -9.89
N LYS A 192 -16.00 3.34 -10.86
CA LYS A 192 -16.71 2.11 -11.27
C LYS A 192 -16.29 1.59 -12.63
#